data_AF-A0AA36DKS8-F1
#
_entry.id   AF-A0AA36DKS8-F1
#
_cell.length_a   1.000
_cell.length_b   1.000
_cell.length_c   1.000
_cell.angle_alpha   90.00
_cell.angle_beta   90.00
_cell.angle_gamma   90.00
#
_symmetry.space_group_name_H-M   'P 1'
#
loop_
_entity.id
_entity.type
_entity.pdbx_description
1 polymer ?
#
loop_
_entity_poly.entity_id
_entity_poly.type
_entity_poly.pdbx_seq_one_letter_code
_entity_poly.pdbx_strand_id
1 'polypeptide(L)'
;MSHMEELAYLTDKIAPRVTITIPMLEEDLGKTLEEMQNQVNVAMTINEEWNHLKLEWFKFADTEKIVTISRLIRAAGAARDSYLKLCTRLILTAKWMEKFRRIELEQESRERVWLDDILCMDMKGQMKKMNKIIEKLEKEERVVVAFLQTRNEDFHRAQRDQLTISRLKEQLREAEWELFSIKAKRARLEMGTEEAPPNPPETSKNQQLPERKEESRVQDLPRLVDDEEEEMELEEELMVIDEDEVGEENSARHRQEAILDDDGYLDQLLREAGETPPRTRRTKYPIIRRIHTQRERRHRASGGRHEESTELQNHIQELEARIQVAREENRAREEEVNEVERAIQVLPRRILLDAPEKIPVNITCAFYGDERYNLALEEGLCHRCLLGHGGRCRNPFRPCYYCEKVSGTVSEEYCPKDEDHHKALCPIPNAENKLQQRIQRIMGHYLEVEQDIERMEKQRDDLKNQVEQILRQDPAPPRP
;
A
#
# COMPACT_ATOMS: atom_id res chain seq x y z
N MET A 1 21.83 -54.51 4.67
CA MET A 1 21.11 -53.59 3.76
C MET A 1 21.92 -52.33 3.67
N SER A 2 22.22 -51.84 2.47
CA SER A 2 22.94 -50.58 2.34
C SER A 2 21.99 -49.41 2.65
N HIS A 3 22.50 -48.28 3.13
CA HIS A 3 21.70 -47.07 3.35
C HIS A 3 20.86 -46.64 2.12
N MET A 4 21.26 -47.05 0.92
CA MET A 4 20.50 -46.83 -0.31
C MET A 4 19.24 -47.70 -0.40
N GLU A 5 19.25 -48.94 0.11
CA GLU A 5 18.07 -49.82 0.14
C GLU A 5 17.06 -49.35 1.20
N GLU A 6 17.55 -48.81 2.31
CA GLU A 6 16.71 -48.26 3.38
C GLU A 6 16.07 -46.94 2.98
N LEU A 7 16.80 -46.07 2.26
CA LEU A 7 16.22 -44.87 1.65
C LEU A 7 15.19 -45.23 0.57
N ALA A 8 15.49 -46.19 -0.31
CA ALA A 8 14.55 -46.64 -1.34
C ALA A 8 13.25 -47.18 -0.72
N TYR A 9 13.36 -48.01 0.32
CA TYR A 9 12.23 -48.56 1.06
C TYR A 9 11.39 -47.49 1.75
N LEU A 10 12.03 -46.47 2.34
CA LEU A 10 11.33 -45.35 2.98
C LEU A 10 10.61 -44.47 1.94
N THR A 11 11.22 -44.19 0.79
CA THR A 11 10.52 -43.50 -0.31
C THR A 11 9.31 -44.27 -0.83
N ASP A 12 9.38 -45.61 -0.91
CA ASP A 12 8.31 -46.44 -1.48
C ASP A 12 7.14 -46.69 -0.51
N LYS A 13 7.40 -46.63 0.81
CA LYS A 13 6.37 -46.81 1.85
C LYS A 13 5.78 -45.54 2.44
N ILE A 14 6.53 -44.44 2.48
CA ILE A 14 6.13 -43.22 3.20
C ILE A 14 5.58 -42.16 2.26
N ALA A 15 5.94 -42.16 0.97
CA ALA A 15 5.29 -41.28 0.03
C ALA A 15 3.90 -41.84 -0.31
N PRO A 16 2.78 -41.20 0.11
CA PRO A 16 1.51 -41.45 -0.55
C PRO A 16 1.74 -41.30 -2.07
N ARG A 17 1.02 -42.09 -2.87
CA ARG A 17 1.06 -42.12 -4.34
C ARG A 17 0.62 -40.78 -4.97
N VAL A 18 1.25 -39.68 -4.59
CA VAL A 18 1.14 -38.40 -5.25
C VAL A 18 2.02 -38.53 -6.48
N THR A 19 1.39 -38.87 -7.60
CA THR A 19 2.03 -38.81 -8.91
C THR A 19 2.31 -37.34 -9.20
N ILE A 20 3.51 -36.88 -8.84
CA ILE A 20 4.01 -35.56 -9.20
C ILE A 20 4.18 -35.56 -10.71
N THR A 21 3.42 -34.68 -11.39
CA THR A 21 3.50 -34.52 -12.84
C THR A 21 4.36 -33.29 -13.19
N ILE A 22 4.93 -33.26 -14.39
CA ILE A 22 5.72 -32.10 -14.85
C ILE A 22 4.91 -30.79 -14.79
N PRO A 23 3.64 -30.72 -15.24
CA PRO A 23 2.85 -29.49 -15.14
C PRO A 23 2.70 -28.98 -13.71
N MET A 24 2.58 -29.87 -12.71
CA MET A 24 2.53 -29.47 -11.30
C MET A 24 3.85 -28.84 -10.82
N LEU A 25 4.99 -29.37 -11.27
CA LEU A 25 6.30 -28.80 -10.95
C LEU A 25 6.52 -27.45 -11.63
N GLU A 26 6.04 -27.28 -12.86
CA GLU A 26 6.09 -26.01 -13.59
C GLU A 26 5.23 -24.93 -12.91
N GLU A 27 4.02 -25.29 -12.48
CA GLU A 27 3.16 -24.41 -11.69
C GLU A 27 3.81 -24.02 -10.35
N ASP A 28 4.39 -25.00 -9.64
CA ASP A 28 5.11 -24.76 -8.38
C ASP A 28 6.30 -23.81 -8.55
N LEU A 29 7.03 -23.97 -9.65
CA LEU A 29 8.15 -23.12 -10.00
C LEU A 29 7.69 -21.69 -10.31
N GLY A 30 6.61 -21.54 -11.09
CA GLY A 30 5.99 -20.24 -11.38
C GLY A 30 5.62 -19.50 -10.10
N LYS A 31 4.91 -20.16 -9.18
CA LYS A 31 4.55 -19.60 -7.87
C LYS A 31 5.76 -19.25 -7.02
N THR A 32 6.79 -20.10 -7.03
CA THR A 32 8.03 -19.86 -6.28
C THR A 32 8.77 -18.62 -6.81
N LEU A 33 8.81 -18.44 -8.14
CA LEU A 33 9.43 -17.27 -8.78
C LEU A 33 8.67 -15.98 -8.50
N GLU A 34 7.35 -16.01 -8.58
CA GLU A 34 6.49 -14.88 -8.20
C GLU A 34 6.74 -14.47 -6.74
N GLU A 35 6.74 -15.45 -5.83
CA GLU A 35 6.99 -15.19 -4.41
C GLU A 35 8.41 -14.68 -4.15
N MET A 36 9.42 -15.16 -4.89
CA MET A 36 10.77 -14.60 -4.83
C MET A 36 10.79 -13.11 -5.23
N GLN A 37 10.08 -12.75 -6.29
CA GLN A 37 9.97 -11.36 -6.73
C GLN A 37 9.24 -10.51 -5.67
N ASN A 38 8.22 -11.05 -5.02
CA ASN A 38 7.53 -10.40 -3.91
C ASN A 38 8.50 -10.08 -2.75
N GLN A 39 9.35 -11.03 -2.34
CA GLN A 39 10.34 -10.79 -1.28
C GLN A 39 11.38 -9.71 -1.66
N VAL A 40 11.75 -9.62 -2.93
CA VAL A 40 12.62 -8.54 -3.44
C VAL A 40 11.89 -7.19 -3.35
N ASN A 41 10.61 -7.13 -3.75
CA ASN A 41 9.79 -5.92 -3.67
C ASN A 41 9.60 -5.45 -2.22
N VAL A 42 9.42 -6.38 -1.28
CA VAL A 42 9.37 -6.07 0.16
C VAL A 42 10.67 -5.40 0.61
N ALA A 43 11.83 -5.94 0.24
CA ALA A 43 13.12 -5.33 0.59
C ALA A 43 13.30 -3.94 -0.04
N MET A 44 12.86 -3.73 -1.28
CA MET A 44 12.89 -2.41 -1.92
C MET A 44 12.01 -1.41 -1.17
N THR A 45 10.80 -1.84 -0.78
CA THR A 45 9.86 -1.03 0.01
C THR A 45 10.47 -0.61 1.34
N ILE A 46 11.10 -1.54 2.07
CA ILE A 46 11.81 -1.24 3.32
C ILE A 46 12.91 -0.20 3.12
N ASN A 47 13.66 -0.28 2.02
CA ASN A 47 14.69 0.72 1.72
C ASN A 47 14.11 2.09 1.35
N GLU A 48 12.96 2.14 0.69
CA GLU A 48 12.26 3.38 0.39
C GLU A 48 11.65 4.01 1.64
N GLU A 49 11.00 3.21 2.50
CA GLU A 49 10.52 3.62 3.83
C GLU A 49 11.67 4.18 4.67
N TRP A 50 12.82 3.50 4.66
CA TRP A 50 14.02 3.99 5.32
C TRP A 50 14.45 5.37 4.82
N ASN A 51 14.50 5.56 3.49
CA ASN A 51 14.90 6.85 2.91
C ASN A 51 13.88 7.95 3.23
N HIS A 52 12.58 7.62 3.28
CA HIS A 52 11.54 8.55 3.70
C HIS A 52 11.68 8.92 5.18
N LEU A 53 11.81 7.93 6.07
CA LEU A 53 12.02 8.15 7.50
C LEU A 53 13.26 9.00 7.76
N LYS A 54 14.33 8.81 6.96
CA LYS A 54 15.55 9.62 7.05
C LYS A 54 15.31 11.11 6.77
N LEU A 55 14.34 11.45 5.91
CA LEU A 55 13.94 12.85 5.68
C LEU A 55 13.15 13.41 6.85
N GLU A 56 12.37 12.59 7.54
CA GLU A 56 11.55 13.00 8.70
C GLU A 56 12.23 12.78 10.05
N TRP A 57 13.49 12.35 10.02
CA TRP A 57 14.21 11.82 11.18
C TRP A 57 14.24 12.75 12.38
N PHE A 58 14.29 14.06 12.14
CA PHE A 58 14.34 15.08 13.19
C PHE A 58 13.04 15.21 13.99
N LYS A 59 11.92 14.66 13.51
CA LYS A 59 10.62 14.73 14.19
C LYS A 59 10.44 13.67 15.27
N PHE A 60 11.19 12.56 15.20
CA PHE A 60 11.04 11.43 16.11
C PHE A 60 11.88 11.59 17.38
N ALA A 61 11.35 11.07 18.50
CA ALA A 61 12.14 10.90 19.70
C ALA A 61 13.26 9.86 19.45
N ASP A 62 14.37 9.98 20.17
CA ASP A 62 15.53 9.11 19.91
C ASP A 62 15.25 7.62 20.19
N THR A 63 14.38 7.34 21.18
CA THR A 63 13.89 5.98 21.46
C THR A 63 13.03 5.43 20.32
N GLU A 64 12.13 6.25 19.76
CA GLU A 64 11.29 5.88 18.62
C GLU A 64 12.13 5.60 17.36
N LYS A 65 13.22 6.35 17.16
CA LYS A 65 14.17 6.11 16.06
C LYS A 65 14.77 4.71 16.15
N ILE A 66 15.27 4.32 17.33
CA ILE A 66 15.85 2.97 17.53
C ILE A 66 14.80 1.91 17.27
N VAL A 67 13.63 2.01 17.91
CA VAL A 67 12.56 1.01 17.75
C VAL A 67 12.17 0.87 16.29
N THR A 68 12.06 1.98 15.55
CA THR A 68 11.74 1.98 14.12
C THR A 68 12.85 1.32 13.30
N ILE A 69 14.12 1.67 13.53
CA ILE A 69 15.26 1.04 12.84
C ILE A 69 15.30 -0.46 13.08
N SER A 70 15.24 -0.90 14.35
CA SER A 70 15.32 -2.32 14.70
C SER A 70 14.13 -3.11 14.14
N ARG A 71 12.97 -2.48 13.94
CA ARG A 71 11.83 -3.08 13.23
C ARG A 71 12.13 -3.26 11.74
N LEU A 72 12.67 -2.24 11.07
CA LEU A 72 13.04 -2.34 9.64
C LEU A 72 14.15 -3.39 9.42
N ILE A 73 15.13 -3.49 10.32
CA ILE A 73 16.18 -4.52 10.26
C ILE A 73 15.57 -5.92 10.35
N ARG A 74 14.66 -6.14 11.31
CA ARG A 74 13.97 -7.43 11.47
C ARG A 74 13.13 -7.79 10.25
N ALA A 75 12.39 -6.83 9.69
CA ALA A 75 11.61 -7.04 8.48
C ALA A 75 12.51 -7.37 7.27
N ALA A 76 13.62 -6.66 7.10
CA ALA A 76 14.57 -6.92 6.02
C ALA A 76 15.25 -8.30 6.19
N GLY A 77 15.59 -8.68 7.42
CA GLY A 77 16.11 -10.01 7.75
C GLY A 77 15.11 -11.12 7.42
N ALA A 78 13.85 -10.96 7.82
CA ALA A 78 12.78 -11.93 7.53
C ALA A 78 12.54 -12.09 6.02
N ALA A 79 12.54 -10.99 5.26
CA ALA A 79 12.43 -11.03 3.80
C ALA A 79 13.61 -11.77 3.16
N ARG A 80 14.84 -11.50 3.61
CA ARG A 80 16.05 -12.20 3.13
C ARG A 80 15.99 -13.70 3.40
N ASP A 81 15.61 -14.09 4.61
CA ASP A 81 15.54 -15.50 5.00
C ASP A 81 14.44 -16.25 4.24
N SER A 82 13.31 -15.59 3.97
CA SER A 82 12.24 -16.11 3.10
C SER A 82 12.72 -16.27 1.66
N TYR A 83 13.41 -15.27 1.12
CA TYR A 83 14.03 -15.34 -0.21
C TYR A 83 15.03 -16.50 -0.34
N LEU A 84 15.87 -16.73 0.68
CA LEU A 84 16.79 -17.88 0.73
C LEU A 84 16.07 -19.23 0.71
N LYS A 85 14.98 -19.37 1.48
CA LYS A 85 14.15 -20.58 1.47
C LYS A 85 13.54 -20.83 0.09
N LEU A 86 13.07 -19.78 -0.58
CA LEU A 86 12.52 -19.87 -1.93
C LEU A 86 13.58 -20.20 -2.97
N CYS A 87 14.79 -19.61 -2.89
CA CYS A 87 15.93 -20.02 -3.73
C CYS A 87 16.24 -21.51 -3.57
N THR A 88 16.21 -22.00 -2.32
CA THR A 88 16.46 -23.42 -2.03
C THR A 88 15.39 -24.31 -2.64
N ARG A 89 14.11 -23.94 -2.49
CA ARG A 89 12.98 -24.63 -3.13
C ARG A 89 13.12 -24.63 -4.65
N LEU A 90 13.41 -23.47 -5.26
CA LEU A 90 13.60 -23.32 -6.70
C LEU A 90 14.68 -24.26 -7.23
N ILE A 91 15.84 -24.32 -6.59
CA ILE A 91 16.95 -25.20 -6.97
C ILE A 91 16.54 -26.68 -6.85
N LEU A 92 15.81 -27.05 -5.79
CA LEU A 92 15.32 -28.42 -5.60
C LEU A 92 14.28 -28.80 -6.65
N THR A 93 13.28 -27.95 -6.89
CA THR A 93 12.23 -28.16 -7.91
C THR A 93 12.85 -28.24 -9.31
N ALA A 94 13.82 -27.38 -9.63
CA ALA A 94 14.56 -27.43 -10.89
C ALA A 94 15.34 -28.75 -11.06
N LYS A 95 16.05 -29.22 -10.04
CA LYS A 95 16.75 -30.52 -10.06
C LYS A 95 15.79 -31.70 -10.20
N TRP A 96 14.62 -31.61 -9.56
CA TRP A 96 13.57 -32.61 -9.69
C TRP A 96 13.03 -32.66 -11.12
N MET A 97 12.68 -31.51 -11.70
CA MET A 97 12.28 -31.42 -13.10
C MET A 97 13.35 -31.96 -14.04
N GLU A 98 14.63 -31.65 -13.84
CA GLU A 98 15.72 -32.20 -14.65
C GLU A 98 15.74 -33.73 -14.59
N LYS A 99 15.51 -34.32 -13.41
CA LYS A 99 15.45 -35.78 -13.23
C LYS A 99 14.23 -36.39 -13.92
N PHE A 100 13.04 -35.82 -13.76
CA PHE A 100 11.82 -36.27 -14.45
C PHE A 100 11.97 -36.16 -15.97
N ARG A 101 12.50 -35.03 -16.43
CA ARG A 101 12.84 -34.81 -17.83
C ARG A 101 13.80 -35.87 -18.33
N ARG A 102 14.89 -36.22 -17.62
CA ARG A 102 15.80 -37.31 -18.05
C ARG A 102 15.10 -38.68 -18.18
N ILE A 103 14.06 -38.94 -17.40
CA ILE A 103 13.27 -40.18 -17.48
C ILE A 103 12.35 -40.16 -18.70
N GLU A 104 11.77 -39.00 -19.04
CA GLU A 104 10.90 -38.83 -20.22
C GLU A 104 11.67 -38.55 -21.53
N LEU A 105 12.89 -37.99 -21.47
CA LEU A 105 13.68 -37.48 -22.60
C LEU A 105 14.73 -38.44 -23.16
N GLU A 106 14.46 -39.74 -23.11
CA GLU A 106 14.92 -40.59 -24.23
C GLU A 106 14.22 -40.21 -25.55
N GLN A 107 13.22 -39.31 -25.56
CA GLN A 107 12.42 -39.02 -26.75
C GLN A 107 12.52 -37.63 -27.43
N GLU A 108 12.97 -36.51 -26.83
CA GLU A 108 12.94 -35.23 -27.61
C GLU A 108 13.86 -34.08 -27.13
N SER A 109 15.01 -33.93 -27.78
CA SER A 109 16.13 -33.04 -27.42
C SER A 109 15.90 -31.50 -27.41
N ARG A 110 14.67 -30.98 -27.33
CA ARG A 110 14.37 -29.58 -27.66
C ARG A 110 14.19 -28.58 -26.51
N GLU A 111 14.23 -29.00 -25.24
CA GLU A 111 13.75 -28.14 -24.14
C GLU A 111 14.75 -27.89 -23.00
N ARG A 112 16.06 -27.89 -23.29
CA ARG A 112 17.11 -27.59 -22.28
C ARG A 112 17.31 -26.10 -21.97
N VAL A 113 16.86 -25.19 -22.83
CA VAL A 113 17.16 -23.75 -22.75
C VAL A 113 16.48 -23.08 -21.54
N TRP A 114 15.29 -23.52 -21.16
CA TRP A 114 14.47 -22.86 -20.14
C TRP A 114 15.04 -22.97 -18.71
N LEU A 115 15.68 -24.10 -18.37
CA LEU A 115 16.25 -24.30 -17.03
C LEU A 115 17.49 -23.42 -16.80
N ASP A 116 18.30 -23.24 -17.84
CA ASP A 116 19.48 -22.37 -17.77
C ASP A 116 19.05 -20.91 -17.62
N ASP A 117 17.97 -20.47 -18.28
CA ASP A 117 17.44 -19.10 -18.12
C ASP A 117 16.91 -18.83 -16.70
N ILE A 118 16.29 -19.83 -16.06
CA ILE A 118 15.80 -19.72 -14.67
C ILE A 118 16.96 -19.76 -13.67
N LEU A 119 17.98 -20.59 -13.92
CA LEU A 119 19.21 -20.60 -13.14
C LEU A 119 20.08 -19.36 -13.40
N CYS A 120 19.88 -18.67 -14.52
CA CYS A 120 20.51 -17.40 -14.86
C CYS A 120 19.85 -16.19 -14.17
N MET A 121 18.73 -16.36 -13.44
CA MET A 121 18.28 -15.31 -12.56
C MET A 121 19.39 -14.94 -11.57
N ASP A 122 19.70 -13.65 -11.47
CA ASP A 122 20.79 -13.14 -10.63
C ASP A 122 20.43 -13.19 -9.13
N MET A 123 20.18 -14.39 -8.62
CA MET A 123 19.85 -14.63 -7.21
C MET A 123 20.93 -14.08 -6.30
N LYS A 124 22.20 -14.21 -6.72
CA LYS A 124 23.36 -13.68 -6.01
C LYS A 124 23.33 -12.16 -5.95
N GLY A 125 22.96 -11.48 -7.04
CA GLY A 125 22.81 -10.03 -7.08
C GLY A 125 21.65 -9.53 -6.24
N GLN A 126 20.49 -10.19 -6.28
CA GLN A 126 19.35 -9.83 -5.42
C GLN A 126 19.67 -10.02 -3.93
N MET A 127 20.31 -11.15 -3.58
CA MET A 127 20.78 -11.39 -2.21
C MET A 127 21.75 -10.31 -1.74
N LYS A 128 22.70 -9.91 -2.60
CA LYS A 128 23.64 -8.82 -2.32
C LYS A 128 22.91 -7.49 -2.10
N LYS A 129 21.86 -7.19 -2.87
CA LYS A 129 21.05 -5.98 -2.66
C LYS A 129 20.35 -6.00 -1.30
N MET A 130 19.72 -7.12 -0.92
CA MET A 130 19.06 -7.26 0.39
C MET A 130 20.06 -7.13 1.54
N ASN A 131 21.23 -7.81 1.46
CA ASN A 131 22.28 -7.69 2.47
C ASN A 131 22.80 -6.25 2.59
N LYS A 132 22.97 -5.53 1.47
CA LYS A 132 23.38 -4.13 1.48
C LYS A 132 22.35 -3.22 2.19
N ILE A 133 21.05 -3.53 2.08
CA ILE A 133 20.00 -2.80 2.80
C ILE A 133 20.13 -3.07 4.31
N ILE A 134 20.27 -4.33 4.72
CA ILE A 134 20.46 -4.71 6.13
C ILE A 134 21.71 -4.04 6.71
N GLU A 135 22.86 -4.13 6.04
CA GLU A 135 24.11 -3.48 6.49
C GLU A 135 23.98 -1.96 6.64
N LYS A 136 23.23 -1.31 5.74
CA LYS A 136 22.95 0.13 5.80
C LYS A 136 22.10 0.46 7.03
N LEU A 137 21.05 -0.31 7.31
CA LEU A 137 20.17 -0.12 8.46
C LEU A 137 20.92 -0.37 9.78
N GLU A 138 21.69 -1.46 9.89
CA GLU A 138 22.51 -1.76 11.07
C GLU A 138 23.56 -0.68 11.36
N LYS A 139 24.15 -0.09 10.30
CA LYS A 139 25.09 1.01 10.47
C LYS A 139 24.42 2.23 11.10
N GLU A 140 23.20 2.55 10.69
CA GLU A 140 22.44 3.70 11.20
C GLU A 140 21.93 3.42 12.62
N GLU A 141 21.52 2.18 12.93
CA GLU A 141 21.22 1.74 14.30
C GLU A 141 22.40 1.99 15.24
N ARG A 142 23.61 1.56 14.86
CA ARG A 142 24.83 1.77 15.65
C ARG A 142 25.09 3.26 15.91
N VAL A 143 24.83 4.13 14.94
CA VAL A 143 25.00 5.59 15.10
C VAL A 143 24.00 6.15 16.11
N VAL A 144 22.72 5.76 16.04
CA VAL A 144 21.69 6.23 16.98
C VAL A 144 21.93 5.70 18.39
N VAL A 145 22.29 4.42 18.52
CA VAL A 145 22.62 3.80 19.81
C VAL A 145 23.81 4.52 20.45
N ALA A 146 24.89 4.76 19.69
CA ALA A 146 26.04 5.49 20.21
C ALA A 146 25.67 6.91 20.65
N PHE A 147 24.85 7.62 19.87
CA PHE A 147 24.35 8.95 20.24
C PHE A 147 23.53 8.93 21.53
N LEU A 148 22.66 7.94 21.70
CA LEU A 148 21.88 7.78 22.94
C LEU A 148 22.75 7.45 24.14
N GLN A 149 23.77 6.60 23.97
CA GLN A 149 24.71 6.28 25.03
C GLN A 149 25.46 7.54 25.49
N THR A 150 25.98 8.35 24.57
CA THR A 150 26.63 9.62 24.90
C THR A 150 25.66 10.58 25.62
N ARG A 151 24.43 10.72 25.12
CA ARG A 151 23.42 11.58 25.76
C ARG A 151 23.04 11.08 27.17
N ASN A 152 22.99 9.78 27.39
CA ASN A 152 22.72 9.20 28.70
C ASN A 152 23.88 9.42 29.68
N GLU A 153 25.12 9.28 29.20
CA GLU A 153 26.31 9.62 29.99
C GLU A 153 26.33 11.10 30.40
N ASP A 154 25.96 12.00 29.49
CA ASP A 154 25.83 13.43 29.76
C ASP A 154 24.71 13.74 30.75
N PHE A 155 23.57 13.05 30.65
CA PHE A 155 22.48 13.15 31.63
C PHE A 155 22.94 12.73 33.03
N HIS A 156 23.59 11.57 33.16
CA HIS A 156 24.13 11.11 34.45
C HIS A 156 25.27 12.00 34.95
N ARG A 157 26.06 12.61 34.07
CA ARG A 157 27.06 13.63 34.44
C ARG A 157 26.37 14.87 35.01
N ALA A 158 25.36 15.41 34.33
CA ALA A 158 24.59 16.56 34.79
C ALA A 158 23.90 16.29 36.14
N GLN A 159 23.38 15.08 36.34
CA GLN A 159 22.79 14.66 37.62
C GLN A 159 23.82 14.62 38.76
N ARG A 160 25.03 14.10 38.50
CA ARG A 160 26.14 14.13 39.47
C ARG A 160 26.59 15.56 39.78
N ASP A 161 26.66 16.41 38.77
CA ASP A 161 26.99 17.83 38.95
C ASP A 161 25.90 18.54 39.77
N GLN A 162 24.63 18.23 39.55
CA GLN A 162 23.51 18.78 40.33
C GLN A 162 23.58 18.38 41.81
N LEU A 163 23.92 17.13 42.12
CA LEU A 163 24.16 16.67 43.49
C LEU A 163 25.36 17.38 44.12
N THR A 164 26.44 17.55 43.35
CA THR A 164 27.64 18.27 43.79
C THR A 164 27.34 19.73 44.09
N ILE A 165 26.59 20.42 43.22
CA ILE A 165 26.12 21.80 43.41
C ILE A 165 25.24 21.89 44.66
N SER A 166 24.32 20.93 44.86
CA SER A 166 23.44 20.93 46.03
C SER A 166 24.22 20.79 47.33
N ARG A 167 25.25 19.93 47.35
CA ARG A 167 26.17 19.79 48.48
C ARG A 167 27.00 21.04 48.72
N LEU A 168 27.54 21.66 47.67
CA LEU A 168 28.31 22.91 47.79
C LEU A 168 27.44 24.07 48.28
N LYS A 169 26.17 24.13 47.87
CA LYS A 169 25.20 25.10 48.39
C LYS A 169 24.94 24.91 49.89
N GLU A 170 24.86 23.67 50.35
CA GLU A 170 24.71 23.39 51.79
C GLU A 170 25.94 23.86 52.57
N GLN A 171 27.13 23.47 52.12
CA GLN A 171 28.38 23.90 52.75
C GLN A 171 28.56 25.42 52.75
N LEU A 172 28.12 26.10 51.68
CA LEU A 172 28.12 27.56 51.63
C LEU A 172 27.16 28.16 52.67
N ARG A 173 25.95 27.59 52.83
CA ARG A 173 24.99 28.02 53.86
C ARG A 173 25.55 27.84 55.28
N GLU A 174 26.20 26.71 55.54
CA GLU A 174 26.88 26.45 56.82
C GLU A 174 27.98 27.49 57.08
N ALA A 175 28.85 27.75 56.09
CA ALA A 175 29.92 28.73 56.22
C ALA A 175 29.38 30.18 56.39
N GLU A 176 28.29 30.53 55.69
CA GLU A 176 27.61 31.83 55.86
C GLU A 176 27.04 31.97 57.28
N TRP A 177 26.45 30.91 57.83
CA TRP A 177 25.95 30.88 59.19
C TRP A 177 27.07 31.01 60.22
N GLU A 178 28.19 30.30 60.03
CA GLU A 178 29.37 30.42 60.89
C GLU A 178 29.93 31.84 60.87
N LEU A 179 30.07 32.43 59.67
CA LEU A 179 30.56 33.80 59.48
C LEU A 179 29.62 34.82 60.14
N PHE A 180 28.30 34.63 60.02
CA PHE A 180 27.30 35.43 60.74
C PHE A 180 27.48 35.30 62.26
N SER A 181 27.67 34.09 62.78
CA SER A 181 27.89 33.85 64.22
C SER A 181 29.15 34.54 64.75
N ILE A 182 30.24 34.52 63.97
CA ILE A 182 31.50 35.18 64.30
C ILE A 182 31.33 36.71 64.28
N LYS A 183 30.66 37.26 63.25
CA LYS A 183 30.35 38.70 63.18
C LYS A 183 29.51 39.16 64.37
N ALA A 184 28.50 38.38 64.76
CA ALA A 184 27.68 38.69 65.94
C ALA A 184 28.50 38.67 67.23
N LYS A 185 29.38 37.67 67.42
CA LYS A 185 30.31 37.63 68.56
C LYS A 185 31.24 38.84 68.58
N ARG A 186 31.82 39.20 67.42
CA ARG A 186 32.69 40.38 67.29
C ARG A 186 31.97 41.67 67.65
N ALA A 187 30.75 41.89 67.16
CA ALA A 187 29.96 43.09 67.48
C ALA A 187 29.68 43.20 68.99
N ARG A 188 29.42 42.08 69.68
CA ARG A 188 29.26 42.07 71.15
C ARG A 188 30.55 42.47 71.87
N LEU A 189 31.69 41.96 71.42
CA LEU A 189 33.00 42.33 71.98
C LEU A 189 33.31 43.81 71.75
N GLU A 190 32.98 44.37 70.58
CA GLU A 190 33.21 45.79 70.27
C GLU A 190 32.31 46.73 71.09
N MET A 191 31.11 46.31 71.50
CA MET A 191 30.20 47.14 72.32
C MET A 191 30.48 47.10 73.84
N GLY A 192 31.44 46.29 74.31
CA GLY A 192 31.83 46.25 75.73
C GLY A 192 30.76 45.71 76.70
N THR A 193 29.69 45.10 76.18
CA THR A 193 28.62 44.49 76.97
C THR A 193 28.91 42.99 77.22
N GLU A 194 29.41 42.66 78.41
CA GLU A 194 29.46 41.30 78.97
C GLU A 194 28.07 40.83 79.43
N GLU A 195 27.06 40.87 78.55
CA GLU A 195 25.77 40.24 78.84
C GLU A 195 25.56 38.99 77.97
N ALA A 196 25.06 37.95 78.64
CA ALA A 196 24.96 36.57 78.19
C ALA A 196 24.28 36.43 76.80
N PRO A 197 24.66 35.41 76.00
CA PRO A 197 24.25 35.30 74.62
C PRO A 197 22.71 35.22 74.48
N PRO A 198 22.05 36.08 73.68
CA PRO A 198 20.68 35.83 73.27
C PRO A 198 20.63 34.52 72.49
N ASN A 199 19.71 33.66 72.91
CA ASN A 199 19.38 32.41 72.24
C ASN A 199 19.18 32.65 70.74
N PRO A 200 19.58 31.70 69.89
CA PRO A 200 19.37 31.81 68.45
C PRO A 200 17.89 32.13 68.17
N PRO A 201 17.59 32.98 67.18
CA PRO A 201 16.20 33.25 66.81
C PRO A 201 15.55 31.92 66.47
N GLU A 202 14.61 31.50 67.32
CA GLU A 202 13.68 30.42 67.03
C GLU A 202 13.02 30.77 65.70
N THR A 203 13.49 30.11 64.64
CA THR A 203 12.81 30.13 63.36
C THR A 203 11.47 29.47 63.66
N SER A 204 10.43 30.30 63.78
CA SER A 204 9.05 29.91 63.93
C SER A 204 8.64 29.09 62.69
N LYS A 205 9.02 27.82 62.68
CA LYS A 205 8.53 26.78 61.77
C LYS A 205 7.16 26.37 62.28
N ASN A 206 6.19 27.26 62.10
CA ASN A 206 4.79 26.94 62.29
C ASN A 206 4.10 27.06 60.92
N GLN A 207 4.32 26.07 60.07
CA GLN A 207 3.47 25.75 58.92
C GLN A 207 3.76 24.30 58.50
N GLN A 208 3.00 23.40 59.14
CA GLN A 208 2.46 22.14 58.62
C GLN A 208 3.17 21.53 57.39
N LEU A 209 4.10 20.60 57.65
CA LEU A 209 4.35 19.47 56.76
C LEU A 209 3.46 18.30 57.20
N PRO A 210 2.80 17.58 56.28
CA PRO A 210 2.04 16.38 56.62
C PRO A 210 3.00 15.23 56.95
N GLU A 211 2.64 14.49 58.00
CA GLU A 211 3.33 13.31 58.52
C GLU A 211 3.62 12.29 57.43
N ARG A 212 4.90 12.14 57.07
CA ARG A 212 5.39 10.94 56.40
C ARG A 212 6.08 10.11 57.48
N LYS A 213 5.43 8.99 57.85
CA LYS A 213 5.95 7.97 58.77
C LYS A 213 7.32 7.48 58.27
N GLU A 214 8.37 7.84 59.00
CA GLU A 214 9.64 7.13 58.99
C GLU A 214 9.59 6.04 60.06
N GLU A 215 9.53 4.79 59.62
CA GLU A 215 9.96 3.66 60.44
C GLU A 215 11.47 3.42 60.21
N SER A 216 12.10 3.05 61.31
CA SER A 216 13.52 3.12 61.60
C SER A 216 14.30 1.88 61.11
N ARG A 217 15.42 2.13 60.42
CA ARG A 217 16.77 1.58 60.68
C ARG A 217 16.90 0.05 60.87
N VAL A 218 17.51 -0.63 59.90
CA VAL A 218 18.50 -1.70 60.15
C VAL A 218 19.60 -1.62 59.09
N GLN A 219 20.85 -1.59 59.57
CA GLN A 219 22.07 -1.82 58.80
C GLN A 219 22.10 -3.28 58.36
N ASP A 220 22.34 -3.58 57.09
CA ASP A 220 23.20 -4.68 56.66
C ASP A 220 23.49 -4.58 55.15
N LEU A 221 24.77 -4.65 54.81
CA LEU A 221 25.22 -4.88 53.44
C LEU A 221 24.82 -6.30 53.00
N PRO A 222 24.43 -6.47 51.72
CA PRO A 222 24.83 -7.68 51.01
C PRO A 222 25.71 -7.38 49.80
N ARG A 223 26.76 -8.22 49.73
CA ARG A 223 27.50 -8.63 48.54
C ARG A 223 26.64 -8.82 47.30
N LEU A 224 27.20 -8.37 46.18
CA LEU A 224 27.03 -8.87 44.81
C LEU A 224 26.58 -10.35 44.74
N VAL A 225 25.38 -10.62 44.20
CA VAL A 225 25.01 -11.80 43.38
C VAL A 225 23.71 -11.49 42.61
N ASP A 226 23.77 -11.70 41.28
CA ASP A 226 22.76 -12.05 40.27
C ASP A 226 21.36 -11.40 40.28
N ASP A 227 21.10 -10.62 39.21
CA ASP A 227 19.77 -10.17 38.78
C ASP A 227 19.01 -11.37 38.16
N GLU A 228 18.17 -12.03 38.96
CA GLU A 228 17.10 -12.90 38.48
C GLU A 228 15.83 -12.08 38.25
N GLU A 229 15.19 -12.38 37.11
CA GLU A 229 13.95 -11.81 36.59
C GLU A 229 12.77 -12.03 37.55
N GLU A 230 12.06 -10.97 37.95
CA GLU A 230 10.72 -11.07 38.54
C GLU A 230 9.68 -10.51 37.55
N GLU A 231 8.99 -11.45 36.89
CA GLU A 231 7.74 -11.25 36.17
C GLU A 231 6.64 -10.81 37.15
N MET A 232 5.98 -9.69 36.86
CA MET A 232 4.80 -9.24 37.59
C MET A 232 3.55 -9.79 36.89
N GLU A 233 3.04 -10.91 37.38
CA GLU A 233 1.69 -11.41 37.10
C GLU A 233 0.66 -10.44 37.71
N LEU A 234 -0.17 -9.82 36.87
CA LEU A 234 -1.35 -9.07 37.30
C LEU A 234 -2.58 -9.94 36.99
N GLU A 235 -3.09 -10.58 38.04
CA GLU A 235 -4.33 -11.36 38.03
C GLU A 235 -5.56 -10.47 37.80
N GLU A 236 -6.47 -11.02 37.00
CA GLU A 236 -7.82 -10.61 36.68
C GLU A 236 -8.71 -10.43 37.92
N GLU A 237 -9.41 -9.30 38.00
CA GLU A 237 -10.63 -9.17 38.80
C GLU A 237 -11.79 -8.80 37.87
N LEU A 238 -12.45 -9.84 37.35
CA LEU A 238 -13.63 -9.77 36.48
C LEU A 238 -14.88 -9.52 37.33
N MET A 239 -15.47 -8.32 37.25
CA MET A 239 -16.85 -8.10 37.72
C MET A 239 -17.84 -8.62 36.67
N VAL A 240 -18.52 -9.71 37.04
CA VAL A 240 -19.74 -10.20 36.40
C VAL A 240 -20.87 -9.24 36.76
N ILE A 241 -21.48 -8.62 35.76
CA ILE A 241 -22.80 -7.98 35.88
C ILE A 241 -23.73 -8.76 34.95
N ASP A 242 -24.58 -9.57 35.57
CA ASP A 242 -25.77 -10.17 34.97
C ASP A 242 -26.86 -9.09 34.90
N GLU A 243 -27.28 -8.70 33.69
CA GLU A 243 -28.58 -8.07 33.47
C GLU A 243 -29.19 -8.58 32.14
N ASP A 244 -30.01 -9.63 32.32
CA ASP A 244 -31.30 -9.94 31.71
C ASP A 244 -31.78 -9.26 30.41
N GLU A 245 -32.14 -10.15 29.47
CA GLU A 245 -33.37 -10.18 28.66
C GLU A 245 -34.11 -8.87 28.34
N VAL A 246 -34.08 -8.44 27.07
CA VAL A 246 -35.30 -8.08 26.30
C VAL A 246 -35.04 -8.20 24.79
N GLY A 247 -35.88 -8.97 24.08
CA GLY A 247 -36.31 -8.58 22.73
C GLY A 247 -35.99 -9.52 21.57
N GLU A 248 -36.84 -10.54 21.42
CA GLU A 248 -37.03 -11.29 20.18
C GLU A 248 -37.50 -10.39 19.00
N GLU A 249 -37.42 -10.96 17.80
CA GLU A 249 -38.14 -10.59 16.57
C GLU A 249 -37.64 -9.37 15.76
N ASN A 250 -36.85 -9.64 14.71
CA ASN A 250 -37.37 -9.37 13.37
C ASN A 250 -36.65 -10.14 12.25
N SER A 251 -37.45 -11.00 11.62
CA SER A 251 -37.19 -11.64 10.34
C SER A 251 -37.43 -10.62 9.23
N ALA A 252 -36.44 -10.38 8.35
CA ALA A 252 -36.73 -9.77 7.06
C ALA A 252 -35.66 -10.13 6.02
N ARG A 253 -36.04 -11.10 5.17
CA ARG A 253 -35.53 -11.27 3.81
C ARG A 253 -35.56 -9.94 3.05
N HIS A 254 -34.40 -9.42 2.63
CA HIS A 254 -34.28 -8.47 1.53
C HIS A 254 -33.08 -8.89 0.68
N ARG A 255 -33.36 -9.61 -0.42
CA ARG A 255 -33.32 -9.09 -1.80
C ARG A 255 -31.91 -8.64 -2.17
N GLN A 256 -31.19 -9.55 -2.83
CA GLN A 256 -30.16 -9.19 -3.79
C GLN A 256 -30.80 -8.31 -4.87
N GLU A 257 -30.78 -7.00 -4.65
CA GLU A 257 -30.84 -6.05 -5.75
C GLU A 257 -29.48 -6.12 -6.41
N ALA A 258 -29.43 -6.78 -7.57
CA ALA A 258 -28.32 -6.62 -8.49
C ALA A 258 -28.21 -5.13 -8.79
N ILE A 259 -27.13 -4.52 -8.30
CA ILE A 259 -26.69 -3.19 -8.73
C ILE A 259 -26.36 -3.36 -10.21
N LEU A 260 -27.35 -3.12 -11.06
CA LEU A 260 -27.15 -3.00 -12.49
C LEU A 260 -26.39 -1.70 -12.71
N ASP A 261 -25.26 -1.82 -13.38
CA ASP A 261 -24.46 -0.72 -13.89
C ASP A 261 -25.38 0.25 -14.68
N ASP A 262 -25.22 1.55 -14.47
CA ASP A 262 -26.09 2.58 -15.08
C ASP A 262 -26.08 2.51 -16.62
N ASP A 263 -24.99 1.99 -17.20
CA ASP A 263 -24.86 1.71 -18.63
C ASP A 263 -25.74 0.54 -19.11
N GLY A 264 -26.01 -0.44 -18.24
CA GLY A 264 -26.91 -1.55 -18.53
C GLY A 264 -28.40 -1.15 -18.50
N TYR A 265 -28.74 -0.14 -17.70
CA TYR A 265 -30.10 0.39 -17.62
C TYR A 265 -30.50 1.15 -18.90
N LEU A 266 -29.58 1.91 -19.49
CA LEU A 266 -29.81 2.64 -20.74
C LEU A 266 -30.03 1.69 -21.93
N ASP A 267 -29.27 0.61 -21.98
CA ASP A 267 -29.33 -0.38 -23.06
C ASP A 267 -30.62 -1.22 -23.00
N GLN A 268 -31.15 -1.44 -21.80
CA GLN A 268 -32.46 -2.06 -21.59
C GLN A 268 -33.62 -1.11 -21.95
N LEU A 269 -33.49 0.19 -21.62
CA LEU A 269 -34.45 1.22 -22.00
C LEU A 269 -34.54 1.41 -23.52
N LEU A 270 -33.41 1.35 -24.23
CA LEU A 270 -33.38 1.40 -25.70
C LEU A 270 -33.97 0.14 -26.35
N ARG A 271 -33.87 -1.01 -25.68
CA ARG A 271 -34.45 -2.27 -26.14
C ARG A 271 -35.97 -2.33 -25.90
N GLU A 272 -36.44 -1.77 -24.79
CA GLU A 272 -37.87 -1.65 -24.45
C GLU A 272 -38.57 -0.51 -25.21
N ALA A 273 -37.84 0.58 -25.54
CA ALA A 273 -38.31 1.67 -26.38
C ALA A 273 -38.24 1.36 -27.88
N GLY A 274 -38.12 0.08 -28.26
CA GLY A 274 -38.23 -0.42 -29.62
C GLY A 274 -39.61 -0.19 -30.24
N GLU A 275 -39.97 1.07 -30.46
CA GLU A 275 -41.05 1.48 -31.33
C GLU A 275 -40.69 1.08 -32.75
N THR A 276 -41.28 -0.02 -33.20
CA THR A 276 -41.30 -0.41 -34.61
C THR A 276 -41.80 0.78 -35.45
N PRO A 277 -41.06 1.23 -36.48
CA PRO A 277 -41.53 2.30 -37.33
C PRO A 277 -42.83 1.87 -38.05
N PRO A 278 -43.80 2.78 -38.23
CA PRO A 278 -45.08 2.45 -38.81
C PRO A 278 -44.90 2.00 -40.27
N ARG A 279 -45.35 0.77 -40.55
CA ARG A 279 -45.58 0.25 -41.91
C ARG A 279 -46.52 1.21 -42.64
N THR A 280 -45.97 2.11 -43.44
CA THR A 280 -46.74 2.96 -44.35
C THR A 280 -47.29 2.09 -45.48
N ARG A 281 -48.61 2.17 -45.63
CA ARG A 281 -49.41 1.41 -46.58
C ARG A 281 -49.01 1.74 -48.02
N ARG A 282 -48.77 0.68 -48.80
CA ARG A 282 -48.79 0.67 -50.27
C ARG A 282 -50.08 1.31 -50.79
N THR A 283 -50.00 2.53 -51.31
CA THR A 283 -50.99 3.07 -52.25
C THR A 283 -50.59 2.69 -53.67
N LYS A 284 -51.42 1.84 -54.28
CA LYS A 284 -51.40 1.53 -55.72
C LYS A 284 -51.78 2.79 -56.50
N TYR A 285 -50.85 3.31 -57.31
CA TYR A 285 -51.17 4.25 -58.39
C TYR A 285 -50.85 3.62 -59.74
N PRO A 286 -51.59 3.99 -60.80
CA PRO A 286 -51.62 3.26 -62.06
C PRO A 286 -50.37 3.50 -62.89
N ILE A 287 -49.99 2.43 -63.59
CA ILE A 287 -48.93 2.34 -64.57
C ILE A 287 -49.17 3.37 -65.68
N ILE A 288 -48.45 4.49 -65.64
CA ILE A 288 -48.27 5.37 -66.80
C ILE A 288 -46.98 4.93 -67.50
N ARG A 289 -47.12 4.14 -68.57
CA ARG A 289 -46.06 3.85 -69.53
C ARG A 289 -45.61 5.16 -70.19
N ARG A 290 -44.57 5.80 -69.65
CA ARG A 290 -43.82 6.83 -70.38
C ARG A 290 -42.87 6.15 -71.36
N ILE A 291 -43.17 6.34 -72.64
CA ILE A 291 -42.25 6.14 -73.75
C ILE A 291 -41.13 7.18 -73.57
N HIS A 292 -40.06 6.81 -72.87
CA HIS A 292 -38.84 7.61 -72.82
C HIS A 292 -38.13 7.46 -74.17
N THR A 293 -38.17 8.55 -74.93
CA THR A 293 -37.43 8.75 -76.16
C THR A 293 -35.94 8.48 -75.95
N GLN A 294 -35.33 7.76 -76.88
CA GLN A 294 -33.95 7.29 -76.95
C GLN A 294 -32.86 8.39 -76.82
N ARG A 295 -33.27 9.66 -76.66
CA ARG A 295 -32.42 10.86 -76.56
C ARG A 295 -31.96 11.18 -75.13
N GLU A 296 -32.68 10.74 -74.08
CA GLU A 296 -32.26 10.95 -72.68
C GLU A 296 -31.24 9.92 -72.18
N ARG A 297 -31.18 8.73 -72.81
CA ARG A 297 -30.16 7.70 -72.48
C ARG A 297 -28.73 8.13 -72.84
N ARG A 298 -28.56 9.11 -73.74
CA ARG A 298 -27.23 9.63 -74.12
C ARG A 298 -26.74 10.76 -73.21
N HIS A 299 -27.63 11.50 -72.54
CA HIS A 299 -27.24 12.52 -71.55
C HIS A 299 -27.05 11.96 -70.13
N ARG A 300 -27.70 10.85 -69.76
CA ARG A 300 -27.43 10.16 -68.47
C ARG A 300 -26.08 9.44 -68.42
N ALA A 301 -25.55 9.00 -69.56
CA ALA A 301 -24.27 8.29 -69.60
C ALA A 301 -23.05 9.19 -69.30
N SER A 302 -23.17 10.51 -69.53
CA SER A 302 -22.12 11.48 -69.23
C SER A 302 -22.30 12.14 -67.85
N GLY A 303 -23.52 12.23 -67.32
CA GLY A 303 -23.79 12.82 -66.00
C GLY A 303 -23.47 11.90 -64.81
N GLY A 304 -23.69 10.59 -64.96
CA GLY A 304 -23.59 9.64 -63.84
C GLY A 304 -22.18 9.50 -63.24
N ARG A 305 -21.11 9.68 -64.04
CA ARG A 305 -19.73 9.59 -63.54
C ARG A 305 -19.32 10.78 -62.68
N HIS A 306 -19.89 11.96 -62.94
CA HIS A 306 -19.64 13.11 -62.09
C HIS A 306 -20.39 12.99 -60.76
N GLU A 307 -21.64 12.51 -60.80
CA GLU A 307 -22.43 12.20 -59.60
C GLU A 307 -21.73 11.16 -58.73
N GLU A 308 -21.26 10.04 -59.31
CA GLU A 308 -20.50 9.00 -58.60
C GLU A 308 -19.22 9.54 -57.96
N SER A 309 -18.49 10.41 -58.67
CA SER A 309 -17.29 11.06 -58.11
C SER A 309 -17.63 11.96 -56.92
N THR A 310 -18.74 12.71 -56.98
CA THR A 310 -19.16 13.57 -55.87
C THR A 310 -19.64 12.76 -54.66
N GLU A 311 -20.31 11.63 -54.87
CA GLU A 311 -20.73 10.74 -53.78
C GLU A 311 -19.51 10.14 -53.05
N LEU A 312 -18.51 9.67 -53.80
CA LEU A 312 -17.26 9.17 -53.21
C LEU A 312 -16.50 10.26 -52.45
N GLN A 313 -16.48 11.49 -52.97
CA GLN A 313 -15.86 12.64 -52.28
C GLN A 313 -16.56 12.95 -50.96
N ASN A 314 -17.91 12.92 -50.93
CA ASN A 314 -18.67 13.12 -49.69
C ASN A 314 -18.37 12.00 -48.68
N HIS A 315 -18.27 10.75 -49.14
CA HIS A 315 -17.93 9.60 -48.27
C HIS A 315 -16.51 9.70 -47.71
N ILE A 316 -15.55 10.19 -48.49
CA ILE A 316 -14.19 10.49 -48.02
C ILE A 316 -14.22 11.55 -46.92
N GLN A 317 -14.98 12.65 -47.11
CA GLN A 317 -15.12 13.70 -46.10
C GLN A 317 -15.77 13.19 -44.81
N GLU A 318 -16.77 12.31 -44.91
CA GLU A 318 -17.40 11.67 -43.76
C GLU A 318 -16.40 10.79 -42.98
N LEU A 319 -15.61 9.97 -43.68
CA LEU A 319 -14.56 9.17 -43.05
C LEU A 319 -13.49 10.04 -42.39
N GLU A 320 -13.06 11.13 -43.03
CA GLU A 320 -12.10 12.07 -42.45
C GLU A 320 -12.64 12.70 -41.16
N ALA A 321 -13.92 13.09 -41.12
CA ALA A 321 -14.56 13.60 -39.92
C ALA A 321 -14.62 12.53 -38.81
N ARG A 322 -14.97 11.28 -39.14
CA ARG A 322 -15.01 10.17 -38.18
C ARG A 322 -13.63 9.83 -37.62
N ILE A 323 -12.59 9.82 -38.46
CA ILE A 323 -11.20 9.63 -38.03
C ILE A 323 -10.79 10.74 -37.06
N GLN A 324 -11.16 11.99 -37.35
CA GLN A 324 -10.83 13.12 -36.48
C GLN A 324 -11.48 12.99 -35.10
N VAL A 325 -12.77 12.61 -35.03
CA VAL A 325 -13.47 12.36 -33.77
C VAL A 325 -12.81 11.21 -32.99
N ALA A 326 -12.52 10.09 -33.65
CA ALA A 326 -11.85 8.95 -33.00
C ALA A 326 -10.47 9.32 -32.42
N ARG A 327 -9.70 10.17 -33.12
CA ARG A 327 -8.42 10.69 -32.61
C ARG A 327 -8.60 11.62 -31.40
N GLU A 328 -9.65 12.41 -31.36
CA GLU A 328 -10.00 13.24 -30.20
C GLU A 328 -10.35 12.38 -28.98
N GLU A 329 -11.13 11.32 -29.18
CA GLU A 329 -11.41 10.38 -28.10
C GLU A 329 -10.15 9.68 -27.58
N ASN A 330 -9.23 9.29 -28.45
CA ASN A 330 -7.95 8.69 -28.02
C ASN A 330 -7.06 9.67 -27.25
N ARG A 331 -7.04 10.95 -27.64
CA ARG A 331 -6.36 11.99 -26.83
C ARG A 331 -6.98 12.11 -25.45
N ALA A 332 -8.31 12.09 -25.33
CA ALA A 332 -8.98 12.13 -24.03
C ALA A 332 -8.63 10.90 -23.16
N ARG A 333 -8.56 9.70 -23.76
CA ARG A 333 -8.13 8.48 -23.05
C ARG A 333 -6.67 8.55 -22.61
N GLU A 334 -5.79 9.11 -23.44
CA GLU A 334 -4.39 9.33 -23.07
C GLU A 334 -4.26 10.32 -21.90
N GLU A 335 -5.04 11.41 -21.90
CA GLU A 335 -5.11 12.35 -20.77
C GLU A 335 -5.61 11.67 -19.49
N GLU A 336 -6.61 10.79 -19.59
CA GLU A 336 -7.12 10.00 -18.46
C GLU A 336 -6.06 9.03 -17.91
N VAL A 337 -5.35 8.30 -18.78
CA VAL A 337 -4.23 7.42 -18.37
C VAL A 337 -3.17 8.23 -17.60
N ASN A 338 -2.76 9.37 -18.16
CA ASN A 338 -1.80 10.25 -17.52
C ASN A 338 -2.30 10.78 -16.15
N GLU A 339 -3.60 11.01 -16.00
CA GLU A 339 -4.19 11.42 -14.72
C GLU A 339 -4.15 10.29 -13.68
N VAL A 340 -4.52 9.07 -14.08
CA VAL A 340 -4.45 7.88 -13.23
C VAL A 340 -3.01 7.55 -12.84
N GLU A 341 -2.05 7.69 -13.75
CA GLU A 341 -0.62 7.52 -13.45
C GLU A 341 -0.10 8.56 -12.45
N ARG A 342 -0.47 9.84 -12.62
CA ARG A 342 -0.16 10.89 -11.62
C ARG A 342 -0.74 10.54 -10.26
N ALA A 343 -1.96 10.00 -10.22
CA ALA A 343 -2.60 9.58 -8.99
C ALA A 343 -1.81 8.46 -8.28
N ILE A 344 -1.37 7.44 -9.04
CA ILE A 344 -0.52 6.37 -8.50
C ILE A 344 0.77 6.92 -7.88
N GLN A 345 1.41 7.91 -8.51
CA GLN A 345 2.64 8.51 -7.99
C GLN A 345 2.45 9.26 -6.67
N VAL A 346 1.27 9.82 -6.43
CA VAL A 346 0.94 10.55 -5.19
C VAL A 346 0.21 9.70 -4.16
N LEU A 347 -0.10 8.43 -4.48
CA LEU A 347 -0.77 7.53 -3.54
C LEU A 347 0.07 7.40 -2.27
N PRO A 348 -0.53 7.68 -1.11
CA PRO A 348 0.18 7.52 0.15
C PRO A 348 0.38 6.02 0.41
N ARG A 349 1.64 5.61 0.55
CA ARG A 349 1.96 4.23 0.88
C ARG A 349 1.57 3.91 2.32
N ARG A 350 1.16 2.66 2.53
CA ARG A 350 0.81 2.18 3.86
C ARG A 350 2.07 2.18 4.69
N ILE A 351 2.05 2.89 5.82
CA ILE A 351 3.12 2.81 6.79
C ILE A 351 2.85 1.55 7.60
N LEU A 352 3.54 0.46 7.24
CA LEU A 352 3.54 -0.74 8.05
C LEU A 352 4.05 -0.32 9.44
N LEU A 353 3.33 -0.71 10.50
CA LEU A 353 3.63 -0.45 11.93
C LEU A 353 3.04 0.82 12.57
N ASP A 354 2.21 1.60 11.87
CA ASP A 354 1.54 2.78 12.46
C ASP A 354 0.24 2.42 13.22
N ALA A 355 0.25 1.26 13.86
CA ALA A 355 -0.84 0.65 14.62
C ALA A 355 -0.57 0.85 16.13
N PRO A 356 -1.54 1.27 16.96
CA PRO A 356 -1.37 1.28 18.41
C PRO A 356 -0.91 -0.09 18.94
N GLU A 357 -0.07 -0.05 19.97
CA GLU A 357 0.69 -1.20 20.52
C GLU A 357 -0.19 -2.40 20.94
N LYS A 358 -1.49 -2.17 21.13
CA LYS A 358 -2.48 -3.17 21.57
C LYS A 358 -3.27 -3.82 20.43
N ILE A 359 -2.95 -3.55 19.16
CA ILE A 359 -3.68 -4.16 18.05
C ILE A 359 -3.21 -5.62 17.85
N PRO A 360 -4.14 -6.58 17.78
CA PRO A 360 -3.85 -7.97 17.43
C PRO A 360 -2.98 -8.10 16.17
N VAL A 361 -1.94 -8.95 16.21
CA VAL A 361 -0.92 -9.10 15.15
C VAL A 361 -1.54 -9.47 13.79
N ASN A 362 -2.66 -10.20 13.79
CA ASN A 362 -3.45 -10.54 12.60
C ASN A 362 -4.04 -9.31 11.89
N ILE A 363 -4.46 -8.28 12.63
CA ILE A 363 -4.96 -7.01 12.06
C ILE A 363 -3.79 -6.18 11.50
N THR A 364 -2.63 -6.24 12.14
CA THR A 364 -1.42 -5.54 11.68
C THR A 364 -0.84 -6.15 10.41
N CYS A 365 -0.97 -7.48 10.26
CA CYS A 365 -0.42 -8.28 9.18
C CYS A 365 -1.36 -8.47 7.97
N ALA A 366 -2.68 -8.35 8.13
CA ALA A 366 -3.62 -8.58 7.04
C ALA A 366 -3.31 -7.68 5.82
N PHE A 367 -3.19 -8.26 4.63
CA PHE A 367 -2.66 -7.56 3.46
C PHE A 367 -3.69 -6.62 2.80
N TYR A 368 -4.98 -6.77 3.13
CA TYR A 368 -6.07 -6.05 2.48
C TYR A 368 -6.91 -5.22 3.48
N GLY A 369 -7.24 -3.98 3.10
CA GLY A 369 -7.97 -3.02 3.95
C GLY A 369 -9.34 -3.54 4.38
N ASP A 370 -10.07 -4.18 3.47
CA ASP A 370 -11.42 -4.70 3.74
C ASP A 370 -11.40 -5.86 4.75
N GLU A 371 -10.41 -6.75 4.64
CA GLU A 371 -10.20 -7.83 5.62
C GLU A 371 -9.85 -7.26 7.01
N ARG A 372 -8.99 -6.23 7.08
CA ARG A 372 -8.67 -5.56 8.35
C ARG A 372 -9.90 -4.93 8.99
N TYR A 373 -10.75 -4.32 8.18
CA TYR A 373 -11.98 -3.71 8.66
C TYR A 373 -12.91 -4.77 9.25
N ASN A 374 -13.10 -5.89 8.55
CA ASN A 374 -13.90 -7.01 9.03
C ASN A 374 -13.33 -7.62 10.31
N LEU A 375 -12.01 -7.85 10.36
CA LEU A 375 -11.33 -8.34 11.56
C LEU A 375 -11.48 -7.38 12.74
N ALA A 376 -11.36 -6.07 12.50
CA ALA A 376 -11.57 -5.07 13.55
C ALA A 376 -13.02 -5.10 14.08
N LEU A 377 -14.01 -5.32 13.20
CA LEU A 377 -15.39 -5.48 13.61
C LEU A 377 -15.63 -6.80 14.38
N GLU A 378 -15.06 -7.91 13.92
CA GLU A 378 -15.16 -9.22 14.58
C GLU A 378 -14.56 -9.19 16.00
N GLU A 379 -13.45 -8.46 16.18
CA GLU A 379 -12.78 -8.26 17.47
C GLU A 379 -13.44 -7.16 18.34
N GLY A 380 -14.56 -6.59 17.91
CA GLY A 380 -15.26 -5.52 18.64
C GLY A 380 -14.46 -4.22 18.78
N LEU A 381 -13.48 -3.99 17.91
CA LEU A 381 -12.67 -2.78 17.90
C LEU A 381 -13.39 -1.66 17.17
N CYS A 382 -13.22 -0.43 17.66
CA CYS A 382 -13.76 0.72 16.97
C CYS A 382 -13.04 0.96 15.64
N HIS A 383 -13.79 1.02 14.54
CA HIS A 383 -13.25 1.35 13.22
C HIS A 383 -12.55 2.72 13.14
N ARG A 384 -12.75 3.64 14.09
CA ARG A 384 -12.15 4.99 14.11
C ARG A 384 -10.84 5.11 14.87
N CYS A 385 -10.67 4.37 15.97
CA CYS A 385 -9.46 4.45 16.79
C CYS A 385 -8.79 3.10 17.07
N LEU A 386 -9.39 2.00 16.60
CA LEU A 386 -8.95 0.62 16.82
C LEU A 386 -8.76 0.25 18.30
N LEU A 387 -9.55 0.86 19.17
CA LEU A 387 -9.63 0.52 20.59
C LEU A 387 -10.97 -0.15 20.85
N GLY A 388 -10.97 -1.16 21.73
CA GLY A 388 -12.20 -1.74 22.27
C GLY A 388 -12.84 -0.75 23.24
N HIS A 389 -13.83 0.00 22.76
CA HIS A 389 -14.69 0.80 23.60
C HIS A 389 -16.14 0.42 23.31
N GLY A 390 -16.86 -0.07 24.32
CA GLY A 390 -18.25 -0.53 24.21
C GLY A 390 -19.29 0.58 23.98
N GLY A 391 -18.95 1.62 23.20
CA GLY A 391 -19.79 2.80 22.98
C GLY A 391 -19.20 3.77 21.96
N ARG A 392 -19.61 5.05 22.04
CA ARG A 392 -19.15 6.11 21.11
C ARG A 392 -17.64 6.33 21.21
N CYS A 393 -16.99 6.48 20.05
CA CYS A 393 -15.57 6.79 20.00
C CYS A 393 -15.27 8.14 20.65
N ARG A 394 -14.21 8.20 21.47
CA ARG A 394 -13.73 9.46 22.09
C ARG A 394 -13.12 10.43 21.07
N ASN A 395 -12.72 9.94 19.90
CA ASN A 395 -12.16 10.74 18.80
C ASN A 395 -13.04 10.64 17.55
N PRO A 396 -14.25 11.22 17.57
CA PRO A 396 -15.18 11.08 16.45
C PRO A 396 -14.73 11.84 15.18
N PHE A 397 -13.99 12.94 15.29
CA PHE A 397 -13.80 13.88 14.16
C PHE A 397 -12.37 13.93 13.60
N ARG A 398 -11.64 12.81 13.58
CA ARG A 398 -10.30 12.82 12.98
C ARG A 398 -10.40 12.32 11.52
N PRO A 399 -10.19 13.19 10.52
CA PRO A 399 -10.19 12.74 9.13
C PRO A 399 -9.09 11.70 8.92
N CYS A 400 -9.37 10.73 8.05
CA CYS A 400 -8.37 9.75 7.68
C CYS A 400 -7.24 10.43 6.89
N TYR A 401 -6.00 10.30 7.38
CA TYR A 401 -4.80 10.86 6.73
C TYR A 401 -4.70 10.49 5.26
N TYR A 402 -5.01 9.24 4.92
CA TYR A 402 -4.92 8.74 3.55
C TYR A 402 -5.99 9.36 2.64
N CYS A 403 -7.24 9.45 3.10
CA CYS A 403 -8.32 10.07 2.36
C CYS A 403 -8.09 11.57 2.16
N GLU A 404 -7.61 12.27 3.19
CA GLU A 404 -7.25 13.68 3.09
C GLU A 404 -6.18 13.94 2.02
N LYS A 405 -5.23 13.01 1.86
CA LYS A 405 -4.16 13.13 0.86
C LYS A 405 -4.60 12.91 -0.58
N VAL A 406 -5.62 12.08 -0.81
CA VAL A 406 -6.10 11.77 -2.16
C VAL A 406 -7.35 12.55 -2.55
N SER A 407 -7.90 13.36 -1.66
CA SER A 407 -9.07 14.19 -1.96
C SER A 407 -8.78 15.16 -3.11
N GLY A 408 -9.71 15.27 -4.05
CA GLY A 408 -9.56 16.04 -5.28
C GLY A 408 -8.71 15.36 -6.36
N THR A 409 -8.38 14.08 -6.21
CA THR A 409 -7.69 13.28 -7.24
C THR A 409 -8.59 12.16 -7.73
N VAL A 410 -8.26 11.53 -8.87
CA VAL A 410 -8.98 10.33 -9.35
C VAL A 410 -8.93 9.15 -8.38
N SER A 411 -8.01 9.15 -7.39
CA SER A 411 -7.99 8.13 -6.33
C SER A 411 -9.05 8.33 -5.26
N GLU A 412 -9.74 9.48 -5.22
CA GLU A 412 -10.84 9.75 -4.27
C GLU A 412 -12.01 8.77 -4.44
N GLU A 413 -12.19 8.18 -5.63
CA GLU A 413 -13.21 7.15 -5.88
C GLU A 413 -13.01 5.87 -5.04
N TYR A 414 -11.79 5.64 -4.55
CA TYR A 414 -11.44 4.51 -3.68
C TYR A 414 -11.54 4.86 -2.18
N CYS A 415 -11.86 6.11 -1.83
CA CYS A 415 -12.18 6.45 -0.46
C CYS A 415 -13.45 5.71 -0.07
N PRO A 416 -13.46 4.97 1.05
CA PRO A 416 -14.68 4.33 1.49
C PRO A 416 -15.71 5.41 1.85
N LYS A 417 -16.99 5.09 1.60
CA LYS A 417 -18.12 6.02 1.76
C LYS A 417 -18.51 6.26 3.22
N ASP A 418 -17.85 5.57 4.16
CA ASP A 418 -18.03 5.82 5.57
C ASP A 418 -17.41 7.17 5.93
N GLU A 419 -18.18 8.01 6.62
CA GLU A 419 -17.74 9.39 6.91
C GLU A 419 -16.48 9.44 7.79
N ASP A 420 -16.14 8.35 8.50
CA ASP A 420 -14.99 8.30 9.40
C ASP A 420 -14.44 6.88 9.55
N HIS A 421 -13.21 6.62 9.11
CA HIS A 421 -12.46 5.39 9.41
C HIS A 421 -11.02 5.68 9.86
N HIS A 422 -10.44 4.74 10.61
CA HIS A 422 -9.06 4.85 11.06
C HIS A 422 -8.08 4.63 9.90
N LYS A 423 -6.96 5.36 9.91
CA LYS A 423 -5.89 5.24 8.90
C LYS A 423 -5.47 3.80 8.63
N ALA A 424 -5.38 2.96 9.66
CA ALA A 424 -4.94 1.57 9.49
C ALA A 424 -5.97 0.66 8.80
N LEU A 425 -7.24 1.07 8.72
CA LEU A 425 -8.31 0.38 8.00
C LEU A 425 -8.55 0.95 6.60
N CYS A 426 -7.96 2.12 6.28
CA CYS A 426 -8.19 2.76 4.99
C CYS A 426 -7.74 1.88 3.80
N PRO A 427 -8.55 1.71 2.75
CA PRO A 427 -8.19 0.91 1.58
C PRO A 427 -7.31 1.66 0.57
N ILE A 428 -7.23 3.00 0.65
CA ILE A 428 -6.48 3.86 -0.30
C ILE A 428 -5.05 3.37 -0.58
N PRO A 429 -4.23 3.02 0.44
CA PRO A 429 -2.86 2.57 0.17
C PRO A 429 -2.77 1.28 -0.66
N ASN A 430 -3.86 0.53 -0.77
CA ASN A 430 -3.95 -0.71 -1.51
C ASN A 430 -4.66 -0.52 -2.87
N ALA A 431 -5.05 0.72 -3.22
CA ALA A 431 -5.78 1.03 -4.45
C ALA A 431 -4.90 0.99 -5.70
N GLU A 432 -3.56 0.91 -5.55
CA GLU A 432 -2.61 0.90 -6.67
C GLU A 432 -2.97 -0.17 -7.71
N ASN A 433 -3.25 -1.41 -7.28
CA ASN A 433 -3.64 -2.49 -8.20
C ASN A 433 -4.94 -2.18 -8.95
N LYS A 434 -5.92 -1.54 -8.29
CA LYS A 434 -7.19 -1.16 -8.93
C LYS A 434 -6.98 -0.05 -9.97
N LEU A 435 -6.12 0.92 -9.66
CA LEU A 435 -5.74 2.00 -10.58
C LEU A 435 -4.94 1.46 -11.77
N GLN A 436 -4.02 0.51 -11.56
CA GLN A 436 -3.30 -0.18 -12.64
C GLN A 436 -4.26 -0.96 -13.54
N GLN A 437 -5.24 -1.67 -12.97
CA GLN A 437 -6.30 -2.33 -13.75
C GLN A 437 -7.15 -1.33 -14.53
N ARG A 438 -7.42 -0.14 -13.96
CA ARG A 438 -8.10 0.95 -14.68
C ARG A 438 -7.28 1.43 -15.88
N ILE A 439 -5.97 1.65 -15.72
CA ILE A 439 -5.06 1.99 -16.84
C ILE A 439 -5.13 0.92 -17.93
N GLN A 440 -5.04 -0.37 -17.57
CA GLN A 440 -5.12 -1.46 -18.54
C GLN A 440 -6.43 -1.48 -19.33
N ARG A 441 -7.56 -1.20 -18.67
CA ARG A 441 -8.86 -1.08 -19.34
C ARG A 441 -8.89 0.10 -20.33
N ILE A 442 -8.42 1.27 -19.90
CA ILE A 442 -8.38 2.46 -20.77
C ILE A 442 -7.46 2.22 -21.97
N MET A 443 -6.29 1.64 -21.75
CA MET A 443 -5.35 1.27 -22.81
C MET A 443 -5.93 0.23 -23.78
N GLY A 444 -6.72 -0.72 -23.29
CA GLY A 444 -7.44 -1.67 -24.14
C GLY A 444 -8.37 -0.95 -25.12
N HIS A 445 -9.20 -0.04 -24.62
CA HIS A 445 -10.10 0.77 -25.47
C HIS A 445 -9.35 1.71 -26.41
N TYR A 446 -8.23 2.28 -25.96
CA TYR A 446 -7.36 3.12 -26.79
C TYR A 446 -6.87 2.34 -28.03
N LEU A 447 -6.39 1.10 -27.83
CA LEU A 447 -5.92 0.23 -28.92
C LEU A 447 -7.04 -0.18 -29.88
N GLU A 448 -8.24 -0.45 -29.38
CA GLU A 448 -9.42 -0.75 -30.22
C GLU A 448 -9.73 0.42 -31.16
N VAL A 449 -9.70 1.64 -30.63
CA VAL A 449 -9.98 2.86 -31.40
C VAL A 449 -8.85 3.19 -32.37
N GLU A 450 -7.59 2.92 -32.02
CA GLU A 450 -6.47 3.02 -32.97
C GLU A 450 -6.65 2.07 -34.16
N GLN A 451 -7.04 0.81 -33.91
CA GLN A 451 -7.33 -0.14 -34.99
C GLN A 451 -8.50 0.32 -35.86
N ASP A 452 -9.52 0.95 -35.28
CA ASP A 452 -10.62 1.55 -36.03
C ASP A 452 -10.16 2.72 -36.90
N ILE A 453 -9.28 3.58 -36.38
CA ILE A 453 -8.66 4.67 -37.15
C ILE A 453 -7.90 4.08 -38.34
N GLU A 454 -7.05 3.07 -38.14
CA GLU A 454 -6.30 2.42 -39.22
C GLU A 454 -7.22 1.82 -40.29
N ARG A 455 -8.31 1.16 -39.87
CA ARG A 455 -9.32 0.61 -40.79
C ARG A 455 -9.99 1.71 -41.61
N MET A 456 -10.40 2.80 -40.97
CA MET A 456 -11.03 3.94 -41.64
C MET A 456 -10.07 4.66 -42.58
N GLU A 457 -8.80 4.81 -42.20
CA GLU A 457 -7.76 5.43 -43.04
C GLU A 457 -7.51 4.61 -44.30
N LYS A 458 -7.38 3.28 -44.16
CA LYS A 458 -7.26 2.38 -45.30
C LYS A 458 -8.46 2.50 -46.24
N GLN A 459 -9.67 2.49 -45.68
CA GLN A 459 -10.90 2.67 -46.47
C GLN A 459 -10.91 4.02 -47.21
N ARG A 460 -10.53 5.11 -46.52
CA ARG A 460 -10.41 6.44 -47.11
C ARG A 460 -9.43 6.45 -48.29
N ASP A 461 -8.28 5.82 -48.15
CA ASP A 461 -7.23 5.79 -49.17
C ASP A 461 -7.66 4.95 -50.38
N ASP A 462 -8.33 3.82 -50.16
CA ASP A 462 -8.94 3.01 -51.24
C ASP A 462 -9.98 3.82 -52.03
N LEU A 463 -10.81 4.61 -51.36
CA LEU A 463 -11.79 5.49 -52.01
C LEU A 463 -11.12 6.62 -52.79
N LYS A 464 -10.06 7.24 -52.24
CA LYS A 464 -9.27 8.25 -52.95
C LYS A 464 -8.68 7.69 -54.24
N ASN A 465 -8.14 6.47 -54.19
CA ASN A 465 -7.62 5.77 -55.36
C ASN A 465 -8.72 5.49 -56.41
N GLN A 466 -9.92 5.10 -55.98
CA GLN A 466 -11.07 4.90 -56.88
C GLN A 466 -11.49 6.20 -57.56
N VAL A 467 -11.59 7.31 -56.82
CA VAL A 467 -11.89 8.64 -57.37
C VAL A 467 -10.84 9.01 -58.42
N GLU A 468 -9.55 8.81 -58.12
CA GLU A 468 -8.48 9.08 -59.08
C GLU A 468 -8.57 8.21 -60.33
N GLN A 469 -8.93 6.93 -60.19
CA GLN A 469 -9.14 6.02 -61.31
C GLN A 469 -10.31 6.45 -62.20
N ILE A 470 -11.42 6.90 -61.62
CA ILE A 470 -12.58 7.44 -62.37
C ILE A 470 -12.16 8.69 -63.16
N LEU A 471 -11.41 9.60 -62.53
CA LEU A 471 -10.92 10.83 -63.18
C LEU A 471 -9.95 10.54 -64.33
N ARG A 472 -9.09 9.52 -64.21
CA ARG A 472 -8.17 9.10 -65.28
C ARG A 472 -8.90 8.48 -66.50
N GLN A 473 -10.06 7.88 -66.29
CA GLN A 473 -10.86 7.25 -67.36
C GLN A 473 -11.70 8.22 -68.18
N ASP A 474 -11.77 9.51 -67.81
CA ASP A 474 -12.48 10.54 -68.55
C ASP A 474 -11.49 11.59 -69.11
N PRO A 475 -10.69 11.24 -70.13
CA PRO A 475 -9.77 12.19 -70.74
C PRO A 475 -10.58 13.36 -71.29
N ALA A 476 -10.18 14.58 -70.91
CA ALA A 476 -10.85 15.80 -71.33
C ALA A 476 -11.11 15.77 -72.85
N PRO A 477 -12.34 16.13 -73.30
CA PRO A 477 -12.63 16.13 -74.73
C PRO A 477 -11.59 17.04 -75.42
N PRO A 478 -11.05 16.62 -76.57
CA PRO A 478 -10.03 17.38 -77.28
C PRO A 478 -10.55 18.81 -77.48
N ARG A 479 -9.78 19.79 -77.01
CA ARG A 479 -10.15 21.21 -77.18
C ARG A 479 -10.26 21.47 -78.70
N PRO A 480 -11.39 22.04 -79.16
CA PRO A 480 -11.64 22.28 -80.58
C PRO A 480 -10.67 23.29 -81.19
#